data_AF-A0A1N6FUE6-F1
#
_entry.id   AF-A0A1N6FUE6-F1
#
_cell.length_a   1.000
_cell.length_b   1.000
_cell.length_c   1.000
_cell.angle_alpha   90.00
_cell.angle_beta   90.00
_cell.angle_gamma   90.00
#
_symmetry.space_group_name_H-M   'P 1'
#
loop_
_entity.id
_entity.type
_entity.pdbx_description
1 polymer ?
#
loop_
_entity_poly.entity_id
_entity_poly.type
_entity_poly.pdbx_seq_one_letter_code
_entity_poly.pdbx_strand_id
1 'polypeptide(L)'
;MVRIRKIEIRNFRSIRSLDWNPTDGVNCLIGPGDSGKSTILDAIDFCLGARRNLGISDTDFFGLDVTQDISIRTTIGALPDSLKSIDVYGEYLRGFDTGTGALEDEPRNGLESVVTLQLTVKADLEPVWSLYSTRMATIEARREGLALVTGTPC
;
A
#
# COMPACT_ATOMS: atom_id res chain seq x y z
N MET A 1 6.10 19.37 4.10
CA MET A 1 6.07 18.87 2.72
C MET A 1 5.68 17.40 2.78
N VAL A 2 4.80 16.95 1.88
CA VAL A 2 4.31 15.56 1.86
C VAL A 2 5.49 14.59 1.74
N ARG A 3 5.43 13.47 2.45
CA ARG A 3 6.54 12.51 2.54
C ARG A 3 6.03 11.08 2.67
N ILE A 4 6.81 10.13 2.15
CA ILE A 4 6.53 8.70 2.32
C ILE A 4 7.08 8.28 3.68
N ARG A 5 6.23 7.66 4.50
CA ARG A 5 6.58 7.15 5.85
C ARG A 5 6.84 5.65 5.86
N LYS A 6 6.14 4.90 4.99
CA LYS A 6 6.27 3.45 4.88
C LYS A 6 5.95 3.01 3.46
N ILE A 7 6.66 1.98 3.00
CA ILE A 7 6.45 1.30 1.74
C ILE A 7 6.35 -0.20 2.05
N GLU A 8 5.31 -0.84 1.57
CA GLU A 8 5.11 -2.28 1.69
C GLU A 8 4.84 -2.84 0.29
N ILE A 9 5.69 -3.74 -0.19
CA ILE A 9 5.55 -4.37 -1.52
C ILE A 9 5.40 -5.87 -1.32
N ARG A 10 4.47 -6.49 -2.03
CA ARG A 10 4.23 -7.94 -2.07
C ARG A 10 4.05 -8.39 -3.51
N ASN A 11 4.71 -9.50 -3.83
CA ASN A 11 4.60 -10.25 -5.08
C ASN A 11 4.81 -9.45 -6.38
N PHE A 12 5.65 -8.42 -6.37
CA PHE A 12 5.88 -7.55 -7.54
C PHE A 12 7.26 -7.80 -8.16
N ARG A 13 7.29 -8.31 -9.39
CA ARG A 13 8.50 -8.59 -10.19
C ARG A 13 9.53 -9.40 -9.41
N SER A 14 10.70 -8.82 -9.10
CA SER A 14 11.76 -9.48 -8.32
C SER A 14 11.54 -9.46 -6.80
N ILE A 15 10.49 -8.77 -6.32
CA ILE A 15 10.23 -8.56 -4.89
C ILE A 15 9.07 -9.43 -4.44
N ARG A 16 9.37 -10.49 -3.68
CA ARG A 16 8.33 -11.26 -2.99
C ARG A 16 7.72 -10.47 -1.83
N SER A 17 8.55 -9.85 -1.01
CA SER A 17 8.14 -9.06 0.15
C SER A 17 9.19 -8.01 0.49
N LEU A 18 8.76 -6.77 0.72
CA LEU A 18 9.55 -5.68 1.24
C LEU A 18 8.70 -4.86 2.20
N ASP A 19 9.22 -4.57 3.39
CA ASP A 19 8.70 -3.55 4.29
C ASP A 19 9.82 -2.56 4.59
N TRP A 20 9.60 -1.30 4.25
CA TRP A 20 10.62 -0.27 4.39
C TRP A 20 10.03 1.02 4.92
N ASN A 21 10.70 1.60 5.91
CA ASN A 21 10.40 2.91 6.48
C ASN A 21 11.51 3.89 6.07
N PRO A 22 11.32 4.70 5.02
CA PRO A 22 12.28 5.72 4.64
C PRO A 22 12.50 6.72 5.78
N THR A 23 13.75 7.14 5.95
CA THR A 23 14.11 8.19 6.90
C THR A 23 13.84 9.57 6.31
N ASP A 24 13.76 10.60 7.16
CA ASP A 24 13.69 11.99 6.67
C ASP A 24 14.97 12.36 5.89
N GLY A 25 14.82 13.12 4.81
CA GLY A 25 15.93 13.54 3.96
C GLY A 25 16.13 12.63 2.74
N VAL A 26 17.37 12.27 2.45
CA VAL A 26 17.74 11.51 1.25
C VAL A 26 18.00 10.06 1.62
N ASN A 27 17.28 9.15 0.97
CA ASN A 27 17.46 7.71 1.12
C ASN A 27 18.10 7.14 -0.16
N CYS A 28 19.16 6.35 -0.01
CA CYS A 28 19.90 5.76 -1.14
C CYS A 28 19.69 4.23 -1.17
N LEU A 29 19.22 3.72 -2.31
CA LEU A 29 19.13 2.28 -2.57
C LEU A 29 20.44 1.79 -3.18
N ILE A 30 21.20 0.95 -2.47
CA ILE A 30 22.52 0.45 -2.89
C ILE A 30 22.49 -1.08 -2.96
N GLY A 31 23.06 -1.64 -4.02
CA GLY A 31 23.17 -3.09 -4.20
C GLY A 31 23.66 -3.47 -5.60
N PRO A 32 23.99 -4.75 -5.83
CA PRO A 32 24.46 -5.26 -7.13
C PRO A 32 23.49 -4.99 -8.28
N GLY A 33 23.95 -5.11 -9.53
CA GLY A 33 23.05 -5.08 -10.69
C GLY A 33 21.89 -6.05 -10.53
N ASP A 34 20.70 -5.66 -11.00
CA ASP A 34 19.47 -6.49 -10.96
C ASP A 34 18.95 -6.87 -9.56
N SER A 35 19.42 -6.21 -8.49
CA SER A 35 18.98 -6.49 -7.12
C SER A 35 17.58 -5.96 -6.76
N GLY A 36 16.75 -5.56 -7.72
CA GLY A 36 15.40 -5.03 -7.49
C GLY A 36 15.29 -3.55 -7.05
N LYS A 37 16.37 -2.76 -7.10
CA LYS A 37 16.33 -1.32 -6.73
C LYS A 37 15.33 -0.53 -7.58
N SER A 38 15.42 -0.68 -8.90
CA SER A 38 14.49 -0.02 -9.83
C SER A 38 13.07 -0.53 -9.60
N THR A 39 12.89 -1.81 -9.30
CA THR A 39 11.60 -2.41 -8.95
C THR A 39 10.94 -1.74 -7.75
N ILE A 40 11.69 -1.34 -6.72
CA ILE A 40 11.16 -0.58 -5.59
C ILE A 40 10.64 0.79 -6.06
N LEU A 41 11.40 1.49 -6.90
CA LEU A 41 11.00 2.79 -7.43
C LEU A 41 9.79 2.68 -8.36
N ASP A 42 9.74 1.66 -9.21
CA ASP A 42 8.61 1.37 -10.09
C ASP A 42 7.35 1.07 -9.27
N ALA A 43 7.46 0.32 -8.17
CA ALA A 43 6.33 0.02 -7.30
C ALA A 43 5.76 1.32 -6.67
N ILE A 44 6.64 2.20 -6.20
CA ILE A 44 6.24 3.50 -5.65
C ILE A 44 5.54 4.35 -6.72
N ASP A 45 6.09 4.39 -7.94
CA ASP A 45 5.49 5.11 -9.07
C ASP A 45 4.13 4.53 -9.46
N PHE A 46 3.98 3.20 -9.47
CA PHE A 46 2.71 2.54 -9.80
C PHE A 46 1.64 2.83 -8.73
N CYS A 47 2.04 2.80 -7.46
CA CYS A 47 1.12 3.06 -6.36
C CYS A 47 0.68 4.53 -6.33
N LEU A 48 1.61 5.48 -6.44
CA LEU A 48 1.34 6.93 -6.34
C LEU A 48 0.93 7.57 -7.67
N GLY A 49 1.18 6.91 -8.78
CA GLY A 49 1.20 7.50 -10.12
C GLY A 49 -0.17 7.99 -10.59
N ALA A 50 -0.19 9.21 -11.11
CA ALA A 50 -1.34 9.83 -11.78
C ALA A 50 -1.68 9.22 -13.16
N ARG A 51 -1.01 8.14 -13.57
CA ARG A 51 -1.20 7.49 -14.87
C ARG A 51 -2.32 6.48 -14.78
N ARG A 52 -3.46 6.78 -15.40
CA ARG A 52 -4.65 5.92 -15.39
C ARG A 52 -4.49 4.61 -16.17
N ASN A 53 -3.52 4.53 -17.08
CA ASN A 53 -3.20 3.30 -17.82
C ASN A 53 -1.80 2.84 -17.44
N LEU A 54 -1.70 2.00 -16.41
CA LEU A 54 -0.52 1.17 -16.17
C LEU A 54 -0.63 -0.07 -17.06
N GLY A 55 0.41 -0.36 -17.84
CA GLY A 55 0.54 -1.65 -18.50
C GLY A 55 1.04 -2.67 -17.50
N ILE A 56 0.11 -3.40 -16.86
CA ILE A 56 0.43 -4.57 -16.05
C ILE A 56 0.39 -5.81 -16.93
N SER A 57 1.32 -6.73 -16.70
CA SER A 57 1.40 -8.04 -17.34
C SER A 57 1.60 -9.15 -16.30
N ASP A 58 1.44 -10.39 -16.72
CA ASP A 58 1.81 -11.59 -15.97
C ASP A 58 3.29 -11.58 -15.52
N THR A 59 4.17 -10.95 -16.30
CA THR A 59 5.59 -10.80 -15.95
C THR A 59 5.85 -9.88 -14.75
N ASP A 60 4.86 -9.09 -14.34
CA ASP A 60 4.94 -8.25 -13.15
C ASP A 60 4.67 -9.01 -11.85
N PHE A 61 4.20 -10.25 -11.92
CA PHE A 61 3.98 -11.11 -10.75
C PHE A 61 5.28 -11.79 -10.33
N PHE A 62 5.53 -11.84 -9.03
CA PHE A 62 6.71 -12.50 -8.50
C PHE A 62 6.72 -13.99 -8.90
N GLY A 63 7.80 -14.39 -9.57
CA GLY A 63 7.93 -15.76 -10.08
C GLY A 63 6.91 -16.14 -11.16
N LEU A 64 6.28 -15.15 -11.82
CA LEU A 64 5.20 -15.33 -12.79
C LEU A 64 3.95 -16.02 -12.20
N ASP A 65 3.80 -15.97 -10.87
CA ASP A 65 2.68 -16.60 -10.18
C ASP A 65 1.51 -15.62 -10.01
N VAL A 66 0.58 -15.66 -10.97
CA VAL A 66 -0.64 -14.83 -10.95
C VAL A 66 -1.65 -15.26 -9.89
N THR A 67 -1.43 -16.37 -9.17
CA THR A 67 -2.29 -16.77 -8.05
C THR A 67 -2.00 -15.98 -6.78
N GLN A 68 -0.89 -15.23 -6.76
CA GLN A 68 -0.49 -14.39 -5.65
C GLN A 68 -0.61 -12.91 -6.06
N ASP A 69 -1.69 -12.27 -5.62
CA ASP A 69 -1.98 -10.87 -5.94
C ASP A 69 -0.77 -9.96 -5.66
N ILE A 70 -0.54 -9.01 -6.56
CA ILE A 70 0.40 -7.91 -6.34
C ILE A 70 -0.25 -6.96 -5.35
N SER A 71 0.47 -6.58 -4.30
CA SER A 71 0.03 -5.56 -3.34
C SER A 71 1.16 -4.57 -3.07
N ILE A 72 0.92 -3.30 -3.38
CA ILE A 72 1.86 -2.22 -3.10
C ILE A 72 1.14 -1.19 -2.25
N ARG A 73 1.64 -0.93 -1.04
CA ARG A 73 1.12 0.08 -0.12
C ARG A 73 2.16 1.16 0.12
N THR A 74 1.73 2.40 -0.04
CA THR A 74 2.54 3.59 0.26
C THR A 74 1.83 4.43 1.31
N THR A 75 2.44 4.55 2.49
CA THR A 75 1.96 5.40 3.57
C THR A 75 2.53 6.80 3.41
N ILE A 76 1.65 7.78 3.35
CA ILE A 76 1.95 9.19 3.12
C ILE A 76 1.67 9.98 4.39
N GLY A 77 2.69 10.70 4.87
CA GLY A 77 2.61 11.64 5.98
C GLY A 77 2.86 13.08 5.56
N ALA A 78 2.87 13.99 6.54
CA ALA A 78 2.85 15.44 6.36
C ALA A 78 1.78 15.88 5.35
N LEU A 79 0.59 15.30 5.51
CA LEU A 79 -0.55 15.53 4.63
C LEU A 79 -0.95 17.03 4.66
N PRO A 80 -1.40 17.59 3.53
CA PRO A 80 -2.03 18.91 3.51
C PRO A 80 -3.35 18.85 4.28
N ASP A 81 -3.78 20.00 4.82
CA ASP A 81 -4.96 20.06 5.70
C ASP A 81 -6.25 19.61 4.99
N SER A 82 -6.33 19.75 3.66
CA SER A 82 -7.43 19.21 2.86
C SER A 82 -7.58 17.69 2.93
N LEU A 83 -6.47 16.95 3.11
CA LEU A 83 -6.46 15.49 3.27
C LEU A 83 -6.54 15.06 4.75
N LYS A 84 -6.47 16.00 5.69
CA LYS A 84 -6.71 15.77 7.12
C LYS A 84 -8.18 15.91 7.51
N SER A 85 -9.06 16.25 6.56
CA SER A 85 -10.49 16.35 6.84
C SER A 85 -11.04 15.00 7.30
N ILE A 86 -11.38 14.94 8.59
CA ILE A 86 -11.92 13.76 9.26
C ILE A 86 -13.26 13.36 8.63
N ASP A 87 -14.02 14.33 8.11
CA ASP A 87 -15.32 14.10 7.47
C ASP A 87 -15.22 13.28 6.18
N VAL A 88 -14.05 13.28 5.52
CA VAL A 88 -13.84 12.59 4.24
C VAL A 88 -12.95 11.36 4.40
N TYR A 89 -11.94 11.41 5.27
CA TYR A 89 -10.91 10.38 5.38
C TYR A 89 -10.82 9.75 6.76
N GLY A 90 -11.72 10.07 7.70
CA GLY A 90 -11.66 9.66 9.10
C GLY A 90 -11.42 8.16 9.32
N GLU A 91 -12.04 7.29 8.52
CA GLU A 91 -11.89 5.82 8.62
C GLU A 91 -10.58 5.27 8.05
N TYR A 92 -9.88 6.08 7.26
CA TYR A 92 -8.62 5.74 6.58
C TYR A 92 -7.39 6.44 7.18
N LEU A 93 -7.62 7.46 8.02
CA LEU A 93 -6.55 8.13 8.76
C LEU A 93 -5.99 7.18 9.84
N ARG A 94 -4.66 7.07 9.85
CA ARG A 94 -3.90 6.27 10.82
C ARG A 94 -2.88 7.16 11.54
N GLY A 95 -2.48 6.75 12.73
CA GLY A 95 -1.36 7.35 13.46
C GLY A 95 -0.04 6.71 13.05
N PHE A 96 0.96 7.51 12.72
CA PHE A 96 2.33 7.06 12.52
C PHE A 96 3.22 7.57 13.64
N ASP A 97 3.91 6.66 14.32
CA ASP A 97 4.92 7.00 15.31
C ASP A 97 6.26 7.22 14.60
N THR A 98 6.72 8.47 14.60
CA THR A 98 8.00 8.84 13.98
C THR A 98 9.22 8.29 14.71
N GLY A 99 9.10 7.93 16.00
CA GLY A 99 10.19 7.37 16.80
C GLY A 99 10.37 5.87 16.59
N THR A 100 9.27 5.12 16.43
CA THR A 100 9.31 3.65 16.27
C THR A 100 9.08 3.18 14.84
N GLY A 101 8.52 4.03 13.96
CA GLY A 101 8.09 3.64 12.62
C GLY A 101 6.81 2.80 12.59
N ALA A 102 6.12 2.67 13.73
CA ALA A 102 4.90 1.90 13.85
C ALA A 102 3.68 2.65 13.31
N LEU A 103 2.71 1.88 12.79
CA LEU A 103 1.39 2.36 12.39
C LEU A 103 0.37 1.91 13.42
N GLU A 104 -0.39 2.87 13.94
CA GLU A 104 -1.55 2.65 14.79
C GLU A 104 -2.82 3.06 14.04
N ASP A 105 -3.90 2.32 14.22
CA ASP A 105 -5.15 2.62 13.53
C ASP A 105 -5.87 3.86 14.09
N GLU A 106 -5.44 4.34 15.25
CA GLU A 106 -6.06 5.45 15.96
C GLU A 106 -5.05 6.60 16.04
N PRO A 107 -5.32 7.78 15.46
CA PRO A 107 -4.45 8.93 15.58
C PRO A 107 -4.52 9.46 17.02
N ARG A 108 -3.70 8.89 17.91
CA ARG A 108 -3.57 9.34 19.30
C ARG A 108 -2.76 10.63 19.39
N ASN A 109 -2.88 11.34 20.51
CA ASN A 109 -2.07 12.52 20.80
C ASN A 109 -0.57 12.20 20.69
N GLY A 110 0.14 12.90 19.80
CA GLY A 110 1.56 12.72 19.55
C GLY A 110 1.91 11.90 18.31
N LEU A 111 0.93 11.26 17.66
CA LEU A 111 1.14 10.53 16.41
C LEU A 111 0.86 11.42 15.20
N GLU A 112 1.66 11.25 14.15
CA GLU A 112 1.44 11.95 12.88
C GLU A 112 0.26 11.29 12.14
N SER A 113 -0.72 12.09 11.71
CA SER A 113 -1.79 11.59 10.85
C SER A 113 -1.27 11.24 9.46
N VAL A 114 -1.49 10.00 9.06
CA VAL A 114 -1.07 9.46 7.76
C VAL A 114 -2.23 8.77 7.05
N VAL A 115 -2.12 8.68 5.73
CA VAL A 115 -3.02 7.92 4.87
C VAL A 115 -2.19 6.87 4.14
N THR A 116 -2.77 5.73 3.81
CA THR A 116 -2.08 4.72 3.00
C THR A 116 -2.85 4.44 1.75
N LEU A 117 -2.16 4.63 0.63
CA LEU A 117 -2.65 4.25 -0.68
C LEU A 117 -2.21 2.81 -0.94
N GLN A 118 -3.11 2.01 -1.49
CA GLN A 118 -2.86 0.64 -1.90
C GLN A 118 -3.15 0.50 -3.38
N LEU A 119 -2.23 -0.12 -4.11
CA LEU A 119 -2.46 -0.69 -5.42
C LEU A 119 -2.52 -2.20 -5.28
N THR A 120 -3.57 -2.81 -5.83
CA THR A 120 -3.73 -4.27 -5.93
C THR A 120 -3.91 -4.66 -7.38
N VAL A 121 -3.28 -5.75 -7.80
CA VAL A 121 -3.53 -6.38 -9.11
C VAL A 121 -3.72 -7.87 -8.91
N LYS A 122 -4.81 -8.40 -9.45
CA LYS A 122 -5.15 -9.82 -9.40
C LYS A 122 -4.82 -10.48 -10.73
N ALA A 123 -5.16 -11.76 -10.88
CA ALA A 123 -4.94 -12.53 -12.10
C ALA A 123 -5.64 -11.97 -13.36
N ASP A 124 -6.61 -11.06 -13.19
CA ASP A 124 -7.26 -10.31 -14.28
C ASP A 124 -6.36 -9.21 -14.88
N LEU A 125 -5.21 -8.93 -14.26
CA LEU A 125 -4.27 -7.87 -14.64
C LEU A 125 -4.87 -6.46 -14.53
N GLU A 126 -5.98 -6.30 -13.82
CA GLU A 126 -6.63 -5.01 -13.63
C GLU A 126 -6.11 -4.32 -12.36
N PRO A 127 -5.45 -3.15 -12.48
CA PRO A 127 -4.98 -2.42 -11.32
C PRO A 127 -6.13 -1.70 -10.60
N VAL A 128 -6.25 -1.95 -9.29
CA VAL A 128 -7.23 -1.32 -8.41
C VAL A 128 -6.50 -0.50 -7.34
N TRP A 129 -6.80 0.80 -7.28
CA TRP A 129 -6.31 1.69 -6.23
C TRP A 129 -7.37 1.91 -5.17
N SER A 130 -6.97 1.81 -3.90
CA SER A 130 -7.83 2.04 -2.74
C SER A 130 -7.08 2.70 -1.60
N LEU A 131 -7.82 3.28 -0.65
CA LEU A 131 -7.25 3.68 0.63
C LEU A 131 -7.25 2.48 1.58
N TYR A 132 -6.15 2.28 2.30
CA TYR A 132 -5.98 1.17 3.22
C TYR A 132 -5.91 1.64 4.67
N SER A 133 -6.75 1.05 5.51
CA SER A 133 -6.60 1.03 6.96
C SER A 133 -6.86 -0.38 7.47
N THR A 134 -6.21 -0.77 8.57
CA THR A 134 -6.37 -2.12 9.14
C THR A 134 -7.83 -2.35 9.56
N ARG A 135 -8.50 -1.28 10.01
CA ARG A 135 -9.94 -1.27 10.34
C ARG A 135 -10.79 -1.65 9.13
N MET A 136 -10.62 -0.96 8.01
CA MET A 136 -11.40 -1.21 6.80
C MET A 136 -11.07 -2.56 6.18
N ALA A 137 -9.80 -2.95 6.16
CA ALA A 137 -9.38 -4.26 5.69
C ALA A 137 -10.02 -5.40 6.51
N THR A 138 -10.14 -5.24 7.83
CA THR A 138 -10.81 -6.22 8.69
C THR A 138 -12.31 -6.31 8.40
N ILE A 139 -12.96 -5.17 8.10
CA ILE A 139 -14.39 -5.12 7.75
C ILE A 139 -14.63 -5.76 6.38
N GLU A 140 -13.80 -5.46 5.40
CA GLU A 140 -13.87 -6.00 4.04
C GLU A 140 -13.63 -7.51 4.03
N ALA A 141 -12.60 -7.98 4.73
CA ALA A 141 -12.34 -9.41 4.91
C ALA A 141 -13.52 -10.14 5.60
N ARG A 142 -14.18 -9.49 6.57
CA ARG A 142 -15.41 -10.04 7.19
C ARG A 142 -16.56 -10.10 6.19
N ARG A 143 -16.74 -9.08 5.34
CA ARG A 143 -17.80 -9.06 4.33
C ARG A 143 -17.59 -10.14 3.27
N GLU A 144 -16.37 -10.32 2.78
CA GLU A 144 -16.03 -11.38 1.83
C GLU A 144 -16.14 -12.78 2.47
N GLY A 145 -15.72 -12.92 3.74
CA GLY A 145 -15.91 -14.15 4.51
C GLY A 145 -17.37 -14.48 4.82
N LEU A 146 -18.21 -13.46 5.05
CA LEU A 146 -19.67 -13.63 5.22
C LEU A 146 -20.37 -13.98 3.90
N ALA A 147 -19.89 -13.46 2.76
CA ALA A 147 -20.43 -13.79 1.44
C ALA A 147 -20.22 -15.28 1.08
N LEU A 148 -19.17 -15.93 1.61
CA LEU A 148 -18.95 -17.36 1.47
C LEU A 148 -19.85 -18.23 2.36
N VAL A 149 -20.43 -17.67 3.44
CA VAL A 149 -21.31 -18.41 4.38
C VAL A 149 -22.79 -18.33 3.96
N THR A 150 -23.18 -17.34 3.14
CA THR A 150 -24.56 -17.21 2.64
C THR A 150 -24.82 -17.93 1.31
N GLY A 151 -23.91 -18.82 0.88
CA GLY A 151 -24.11 -19.72 -0.25
C GLY A 151 -25.20 -20.76 0.05
N THR A 152 -26.46 -20.36 -0.10
CA THR A 152 -27.63 -21.25 -0.09
C THR A 152 -27.47 -22.31 -1.20
N PRO A 153 -27.53 -23.61 -0.92
CA PRO A 153 -27.50 -24.63 -1.96
C PRO A 153 -28.85 -24.65 -2.70
N CYS A 154 -28.81 -24.65 -4.02
CA CYS A 154 -29.91 -25.10 -4.88
C CYS A 154 -30.00 -26.62 -4.87
#